data_AF-A0A7V9EVL6-F1
#
_entry.id   AF-A0A7V9EVL6-F1
#
_cell.length_a   1.000
_cell.length_b   1.000
_cell.length_c   1.000
_cell.angle_alpha   90.00
_cell.angle_beta   90.00
_cell.angle_gamma   90.00
#
_symmetry.space_group_name_H-M   'P 1'
#
loop_
_entity.id
_entity.type
_entity.pdbx_description
1 polymer ?
#
loop_
_entity_poly.entity_id
_entity_poly.type
_entity_poly.pdbx_seq_one_letter_code
_entity_poly.pdbx_strand_id
1 'polypeptide(L)'
;MTGAGERHPLQVMAILHGHVANMLRLDGAGAANAEAAAQALGRDPKKSSFPAKKALEQGRRLGHDGVVAAIGLLAQADIDLRGAKGWPEILVLEVLVARLSRLAPRRRR
;
A
#
# COMPACT_ATOMS: atom_id res chain seq x y z
N MET A 1 -14.03 16.64 4.16
CA MET A 1 -14.24 15.52 5.11
C MET A 1 -14.89 14.36 4.35
N THR A 2 -14.38 13.14 4.45
CA THR A 2 -14.91 11.99 3.71
C THR A 2 -16.14 11.39 4.42
N GLY A 3 -17.34 11.91 4.18
CA GLY A 3 -18.60 11.33 4.68
C GLY A 3 -18.63 11.05 6.20
N ALA A 4 -19.44 10.07 6.60
CA ALA A 4 -19.64 9.65 8.00
C ALA A 4 -18.43 8.86 8.58
N GLY A 5 -17.23 9.45 8.55
CA GLY A 5 -16.01 8.81 9.05
C GLY A 5 -14.74 9.66 8.94
N GLU A 6 -14.72 10.79 9.67
CA GLU A 6 -13.61 11.45 10.41
C GLU A 6 -12.16 11.60 9.85
N ARG A 7 -11.78 10.99 8.72
CA ARG A 7 -10.39 11.02 8.23
C ARG A 7 -10.23 11.93 7.03
N HIS A 8 -9.17 12.73 7.06
CA HIS A 8 -8.79 13.57 5.92
C HIS A 8 -8.24 12.70 4.78
N PRO A 9 -8.49 13.00 3.49
CA PRO A 9 -7.96 12.21 2.38
C PRO A 9 -6.45 11.98 2.43
N LEU A 10 -5.68 13.00 2.78
CA LEU A 10 -4.23 12.88 3.00
C LEU A 10 -3.85 11.89 4.13
N GLN A 11 -4.68 11.74 5.16
CA GLN A 11 -4.44 10.76 6.22
C GLN A 11 -4.65 9.33 5.69
N VAL A 12 -5.68 9.11 4.88
CA VAL A 12 -5.91 7.83 4.19
C VAL A 12 -4.74 7.53 3.24
N MET A 13 -4.29 8.55 2.50
CA MET A 13 -3.14 8.46 1.60
C MET A 13 -1.87 8.02 2.33
N ALA A 14 -1.57 8.62 3.50
CA ALA A 14 -0.42 8.24 4.32
C ALA A 14 -0.48 6.78 4.80
N ILE A 15 -1.66 6.30 5.19
CA ILE A 15 -1.87 4.90 5.61
C ILE A 15 -1.62 3.95 4.42
N LEU A 16 -2.20 4.23 3.26
CA LEU A 16 -2.03 3.42 2.06
C LEU A 16 -0.56 3.39 1.61
N HIS A 17 0.10 4.54 1.59
CA HIS A 17 1.53 4.64 1.31
C HIS A 17 2.32 3.75 2.26
N GLY A 18 2.10 3.85 3.58
CA GLY A 18 2.81 3.03 4.56
C GLY A 18 2.69 1.54 4.30
N HIS A 19 1.52 1.05 3.89
CA HIS A 19 1.33 -0.35 3.53
C HIS A 19 2.11 -0.75 2.29
N VAL A 20 2.02 0.00 1.19
CA VAL A 20 2.70 -0.34 -0.07
C VAL A 20 4.22 -0.14 0.05
N ALA A 21 4.69 0.86 0.78
CA ALA A 21 6.12 1.05 1.04
C ALA A 21 6.72 -0.09 1.88
N ASN A 22 5.97 -0.69 2.81
CA ASN A 22 6.42 -1.90 3.49
C ASN A 22 6.53 -3.08 2.51
N MET A 23 5.62 -3.20 1.53
CA MET A 23 5.74 -4.22 0.48
C MET A 23 6.98 -3.98 -0.38
N LEU A 24 7.21 -2.74 -0.81
CA LEU A 24 8.40 -2.36 -1.59
C LEU A 24 9.70 -2.63 -0.84
N ARG A 25 9.78 -2.31 0.46
CA ARG A 25 10.97 -2.60 1.27
C ARG A 25 11.25 -4.10 1.40
N LEU A 26 10.21 -4.93 1.36
CA LEU A 26 10.34 -6.40 1.42
C LEU A 26 10.59 -7.00 0.03
N ASP A 27 10.27 -6.28 -1.03
CA ASP A 27 10.55 -6.68 -2.39
C ASP A 27 12.07 -6.67 -2.62
N GLY A 28 12.63 -7.81 -3.01
CA GLY A 28 14.08 -8.00 -3.11
C GLY A 28 14.82 -8.18 -1.78
N ALA A 29 14.18 -8.07 -0.61
CA ALA A 29 14.84 -8.20 0.70
C ALA A 29 15.20 -9.66 1.10
N GLY A 30 14.82 -10.65 0.30
CA GLY A 30 15.08 -12.06 0.58
C GLY A 30 14.33 -12.64 1.80
N ALA A 31 13.37 -11.90 2.37
CA ALA A 31 12.63 -12.34 3.55
C ALA A 31 11.79 -13.60 3.26
N ALA A 32 12.15 -14.71 3.91
CA ALA A 32 11.46 -16.00 3.73
C ALA A 32 10.22 -16.13 4.62
N ASN A 33 10.25 -15.56 5.83
CA ASN A 33 9.25 -15.72 6.89
C ASN A 33 8.91 -14.38 7.59
N ALA A 34 8.02 -14.45 8.58
CA ALA A 34 7.50 -13.28 9.30
C ALA A 34 8.56 -12.56 10.13
N GLU A 35 9.49 -13.32 10.73
CA GLU A 35 10.59 -12.82 11.55
C GLU A 35 11.60 -12.06 10.69
N ALA A 36 12.03 -12.66 9.57
CA ALA A 36 12.93 -12.02 8.62
C ALA A 36 12.28 -10.76 8.01
N ALA A 37 10.98 -10.82 7.70
CA ALA A 37 10.25 -9.64 7.23
C ALA A 37 10.17 -8.53 8.29
N ALA A 38 9.97 -8.88 9.57
CA ALA A 38 9.96 -7.89 10.65
C ALA A 38 11.33 -7.23 10.80
N GLN A 39 12.42 -8.03 10.77
CA GLN A 39 13.80 -7.52 10.79
C GLN A 39 14.09 -6.59 9.61
N ALA A 40 13.73 -6.99 8.38
CA ALA A 40 13.90 -6.17 7.18
C ALA A 40 13.13 -4.83 7.24
N LEU A 41 12.02 -4.79 8.00
CA LEU A 41 11.25 -3.57 8.23
C LEU A 41 11.66 -2.82 9.51
N GLY A 42 12.76 -3.21 10.15
CA GLY A 42 13.26 -2.58 11.38
C GLY A 42 12.32 -2.74 12.58
N ARG A 43 11.51 -3.81 12.60
CA ARG A 43 10.56 -4.12 13.67
C ARG A 43 11.05 -5.27 14.54
N ASP A 44 10.76 -5.18 15.83
CA ASP A 44 11.04 -6.26 16.78
C ASP A 44 10.07 -7.44 16.53
N PRO A 45 10.56 -8.62 16.08
CA PRO A 45 9.72 -9.78 15.82
C PRO A 45 8.99 -10.30 17.06
N LYS A 46 9.54 -10.05 18.26
CA LYS A 46 8.96 -10.50 19.54
C LYS A 46 7.74 -9.70 19.96
N LYS A 47 7.60 -8.46 19.48
CA LYS A 47 6.41 -7.61 19.77
C LYS A 47 5.23 -7.99 18.89
N SER A 48 5.44 -8.03 17.58
CA SER A 48 4.43 -8.49 16.62
C SER A 48 5.05 -8.68 15.24
N SER A 49 5.07 -9.91 14.74
CA SER A 49 5.47 -10.22 13.37
C SER A 49 4.30 -10.12 12.38
N PHE A 50 3.06 -9.97 12.86
CA PHE A 50 1.85 -9.99 12.03
C PHE A 50 1.82 -8.91 10.94
N PRO A 51 2.12 -7.62 11.22
CA PRO A 51 2.12 -6.59 10.16
C PRO A 51 3.18 -6.85 9.08
N ALA A 52 4.34 -7.37 9.48
CA ALA A 52 5.41 -7.70 8.55
C ALA A 52 5.05 -8.91 7.68
N LYS A 53 4.50 -9.97 8.29
CA LYS A 53 3.94 -11.13 7.59
C LYS A 53 2.89 -10.71 6.57
N LYS A 54 1.94 -9.85 6.98
CA LYS A 54 0.88 -9.36 6.09
C LYS A 54 1.43 -8.58 4.90
N ALA A 55 2.42 -7.71 5.12
CA ALA A 55 3.08 -6.97 4.05
C ALA A 55 3.81 -7.93 3.09
N LEU A 56 4.53 -8.93 3.61
CA LEU A 56 5.23 -9.94 2.81
C LEU A 56 4.25 -10.74 1.94
N GLU A 57 3.16 -11.22 2.51
CA GLU A 57 2.14 -12.00 1.79
C GLU A 57 1.45 -11.18 0.69
N GLN A 58 1.12 -9.92 0.97
CA GLN A 58 0.52 -9.04 -0.05
C GLN A 58 1.53 -8.68 -1.14
N GLY A 59 2.78 -8.36 -0.79
CA GLY A 59 3.84 -8.09 -1.76
C GLY A 59 4.07 -9.28 -2.69
N ARG A 60 4.16 -10.50 -2.14
CA ARG A 60 4.25 -11.74 -2.95
C ARG A 60 3.04 -11.96 -3.84
N ARG A 61 1.83 -11.64 -3.37
CA ARG A 61 0.61 -11.77 -4.16
C ARG A 61 0.54 -10.79 -5.32
N LEU A 62 1.04 -9.56 -5.14
CA LEU A 62 1.11 -8.55 -6.19
C LEU A 62 2.25 -8.82 -7.18
N GLY A 63 3.35 -9.40 -6.69
CA GLY A 63 4.60 -9.52 -7.46
C GLY A 63 5.33 -8.18 -7.60
N HIS A 64 6.57 -8.24 -8.08
CA HIS A 64 7.45 -7.06 -8.25
C HIS A 64 6.74 -5.94 -9.05
N ASP A 65 6.29 -6.25 -10.26
CA ASP A 65 5.63 -5.28 -11.15
C ASP A 65 4.36 -4.68 -10.52
N GLY A 66 3.60 -5.49 -9.77
CA GLY A 66 2.41 -5.03 -9.07
C GLY A 66 2.73 -4.06 -7.93
N VAL A 67 3.82 -4.29 -7.19
CA VAL A 67 4.29 -3.37 -6.14
C VAL A 67 4.80 -2.06 -6.74
N VAL A 68 5.56 -2.12 -7.83
CA VAL A 68 6.04 -0.93 -8.56
C VAL A 68 4.85 -0.11 -9.09
N ALA A 69 3.87 -0.77 -9.72
CA ALA A 69 2.66 -0.12 -10.20
C ALA A 69 1.85 0.53 -9.05
N ALA A 70 1.75 -0.14 -7.90
CA ALA A 70 1.06 0.42 -6.73
C ALA A 70 1.74 1.70 -6.22
N ILE A 71 3.07 1.75 -6.17
CA ILE A 71 3.82 2.96 -5.79
C ILE A 71 3.57 4.09 -6.79
N GLY A 72 3.60 3.80 -8.10
CA GLY A 72 3.30 4.81 -9.12
C GLY A 72 1.89 5.39 -9.02
N LEU A 73 0.89 4.52 -8.76
CA LEU A 73 -0.49 4.96 -8.54
C LEU A 73 -0.63 5.85 -7.30
N LEU A 74 0.08 5.51 -6.22
CA LEU A 74 0.10 6.31 -5.00
C LEU A 74 0.76 7.67 -5.23
N ALA A 75 1.91 7.70 -5.91
CA ALA A 75 2.61 8.95 -6.22
C ALA A 75 1.74 9.89 -7.06
N GLN A 76 1.05 9.37 -8.08
CA GLN A 76 0.14 10.17 -8.89
C GLN A 76 -1.04 10.69 -8.07
N ALA A 77 -1.62 9.86 -7.20
CA ALA A 77 -2.74 10.27 -6.35
C ALA A 77 -2.34 11.34 -5.32
N ASP A 78 -1.10 11.31 -4.80
CA ASP A 78 -0.60 12.37 -3.90
C ASP A 78 -0.52 13.72 -4.63
N ILE A 79 -0.04 13.72 -5.88
CA ILE A 79 -0.01 14.92 -6.73
C ILE A 79 -1.44 15.40 -7.07
N ASP A 80 -2.34 14.48 -7.41
CA ASP A 80 -3.73 14.79 -7.75
C ASP A 80 -4.48 15.39 -6.54
N LEU A 81 -4.26 14.86 -5.32
CA LEU A 81 -4.82 15.40 -4.07
C LEU A 81 -4.31 16.81 -3.74
N ARG A 82 -3.15 17.21 -4.25
CA ARG A 82 -2.59 18.56 -4.12
C ARG A 82 -3.10 19.53 -5.20
N GLY A 83 -4.05 19.10 -6.01
CA GLY A 83 -4.77 19.96 -6.95
C GLY A 83 -4.32 19.86 -8.42
N ALA A 84 -3.37 18.99 -8.77
CA ALA A 84 -2.87 18.88 -10.14
C ALA A 84 -3.96 18.54 -11.18
N LYS A 85 -5.03 17.86 -10.73
CA LYS A 85 -6.13 17.41 -11.58
C LYS A 85 -7.44 18.20 -11.38
N GLY A 86 -7.51 19.03 -10.34
CA GLY A 86 -8.72 19.76 -9.96
C GLY A 86 -9.93 18.88 -9.59
N TRP A 87 -9.72 17.59 -9.33
CA TRP A 87 -10.79 16.67 -8.95
C TRP A 87 -11.16 16.84 -7.47
N PRO A 88 -12.42 16.54 -7.08
CA PRO A 88 -12.77 16.38 -5.68
C PRO A 88 -11.84 15.35 -5.01
N GLU A 89 -11.31 15.67 -3.83
CA GLU A 89 -10.33 14.80 -3.14
C GLU A 89 -10.83 13.37 -2.92
N ILE A 90 -12.12 13.23 -2.60
CA ILE A 90 -12.75 11.91 -2.43
C ILE A 90 -12.72 11.10 -3.72
N LEU A 91 -12.93 11.74 -4.87
CA LEU A 91 -12.92 11.07 -6.18
C LEU A 91 -11.52 10.59 -6.54
N VAL A 92 -10.48 11.36 -6.18
CA VAL A 92 -9.08 10.93 -6.34
C VAL A 92 -8.84 9.65 -5.56
N LEU A 93 -9.30 9.57 -4.30
CA LEU A 93 -9.18 8.37 -3.48
C LEU A 93 -9.99 7.19 -4.02
N GLU A 94 -11.23 7.39 -4.45
CA GLU A 94 -12.08 6.34 -5.03
C GLU A 94 -11.42 5.71 -6.26
N VAL A 95 -10.91 6.56 -7.16
CA VAL A 95 -10.22 6.11 -8.37
C VAL A 95 -8.90 5.42 -8.04
N LEU A 96 -8.14 5.93 -7.06
CA LEU A 96 -6.93 5.26 -6.55
C LEU A 96 -7.26 3.85 -6.04
N VAL A 97 -8.26 3.71 -5.17
CA VAL A 97 -8.66 2.41 -4.60
C VAL A 97 -9.12 1.45 -5.70
N ALA A 98 -9.90 1.92 -6.67
CA ALA A 98 -10.33 1.12 -7.80
C ALA A 98 -9.15 0.63 -8.64
N ARG A 99 -8.13 1.47 -8.86
CA ARG A 99 -6.91 1.11 -9.60
C ARG A 99 -6.06 0.10 -8.82
N LEU A 100 -5.80 0.34 -7.54
CA LEU A 100 -5.04 -0.58 -6.68
C LEU A 100 -5.70 -1.96 -6.59
N SER A 101 -7.03 -2.01 -6.47
CA SER A 101 -7.78 -3.27 -6.37
C SER A 101 -7.66 -4.15 -7.62
N ARG A 102 -7.31 -3.58 -8.77
CA ARG A 102 -7.11 -4.32 -10.02
C ARG A 102 -5.70 -4.88 -10.19
N LEU A 103 -4.73 -4.48 -9.36
CA LEU A 103 -3.35 -4.93 -9.48
C LEU A 103 -3.16 -6.39 -9.05
N ALA A 104 -3.97 -6.88 -8.12
CA ALA A 104 -3.82 -8.25 -7.67
C ALA A 104 -4.38 -9.25 -8.70
N PRO A 105 -3.68 -10.37 -8.96
CA PRO A 105 -4.19 -11.41 -9.85
C PRO A 105 -5.57 -11.88 -9.41
N ARG A 106 -6.52 -12.00 -10.34
CA ARG A 106 -7.80 -12.68 -10.07
C ARG A 106 -7.45 -14.12 -9.69
N ARG A 107 -7.71 -14.50 -8.44
CA ARG A 107 -7.64 -15.90 -8.00
C ARG A 107 -8.56 -16.70 -8.92
N ARG A 108 -7.99 -17.44 -9.87
CA ARG A 108 -8.73 -18.42 -10.65
C ARG A 108 -9.26 -19.44 -9.63
N ARG A 109 -10.58 -19.53 -9.52
CA ARG A 109 -11.26 -20.55 -8.71
C ARG A 109 -11.26 -21.85 -9.46
#